data_AF-A0A6N2JKH9-F1
#
_entry.id   AF-A0A6N2JKH9-F1
#
_cell.length_a   1.000
_cell.length_b   1.000
_cell.length_c   1.000
_cell.angle_alpha   90.00
_cell.angle_beta   90.00
_cell.angle_gamma   90.00
#
_symmetry.space_group_name_H-M   'P 1'
#
loop_
_entity.id
_entity.type
_entity.pdbx_description
1 polymer ?
#
loop_
_entity_poly.entity_id
_entity_poly.type
_entity_poly.pdbx_seq_one_letter_code
_entity_poly.pdbx_strand_id
1 'polypeptide(L)' 'MSANSHLNKKRNSKKFYEPKVFEVEFSDLNGRAYAIETLTERQLMVLYHHPIQERQLVSA' A
#
# COMPACT_ATOMS: atom_id res chain seq x y z
N MET A 1 36.89 29.99 -22.40
CA MET A 1 35.68 30.64 -21.84
C MET A 1 34.62 30.55 -22.93
N SER A 2 33.41 30.01 -22.80
CA SER A 2 32.53 29.72 -21.67
C SER A 2 31.78 28.41 -21.95
N ALA A 3 31.38 27.72 -20.88
CA ALA A 3 30.79 26.40 -20.88
C ALA A 3 29.33 26.41 -21.38
N ASN A 4 28.98 25.44 -22.22
CA ASN A 4 27.60 24.99 -22.39
C ASN A 4 27.52 23.52 -21.99
N SER A 5 27.55 23.28 -20.68
CA SER A 5 27.15 22.00 -20.09
C SER A 5 25.65 21.83 -20.34
N HIS A 6 25.30 21.21 -21.46
CA HIS A 6 23.93 20.88 -21.81
C HIS A 6 23.35 19.97 -20.73
N LEU A 7 22.53 20.63 -19.92
CA LEU A 7 21.68 20.14 -18.88
C LEU A 7 20.83 18.98 -19.41
N ASN A 8 21.22 17.75 -19.12
CA ASN A 8 20.27 16.66 -19.02
C ASN A 8 20.47 15.94 -17.69
N LYS A 9 20.18 16.71 -16.64
CA LYS A 9 19.99 16.23 -15.29
C LYS A 9 18.92 15.13 -15.36
N LYS A 10 19.36 13.86 -15.24
CA LYS A 10 18.50 12.69 -14.99
C LYS A 10 17.36 13.16 -14.09
N ARG A 11 16.13 13.14 -14.63
CA ARG A 11 14.93 13.45 -13.87
C ARG A 11 14.89 12.43 -12.74
N ASN A 12 15.34 12.83 -11.55
CA ASN A 12 15.15 12.07 -10.33
C ASN A 12 13.63 12.00 -10.13
N SER A 13 13.01 10.93 -10.62
CA SER A 13 11.58 10.68 -10.49
C SER A 13 11.28 10.33 -9.03
N LYS A 14 11.21 11.36 -8.19
CA LYS A 14 10.71 11.22 -6.83
C LYS A 14 9.23 10.83 -6.95
N LYS A 15 8.92 9.55 -6.70
CA LYS A 15 7.54 9.08 -6.61
C LYS A 15 6.94 9.74 -5.37
N PHE A 16 6.02 10.68 -5.58
CA PHE A 16 5.23 11.26 -4.51
C PHE A 16 4.04 10.33 -4.28
N TYR A 17 4.04 9.62 -3.15
CA TYR A 17 2.85 8.91 -2.70
C TYR A 17 1.88 9.94 -2.14
N GLU A 18 0.64 9.93 -2.64
CA GLU A 18 -0.40 10.78 -2.11
C GLU A 18 -0.76 10.30 -0.69
N PRO A 19 -0.80 11.18 0.32
CA PRO A 19 -1.18 10.79 1.67
C PRO A 19 -2.57 10.16 1.68
N LYS A 20 -2.75 9.07 2.45
CA LYS A 20 -4.05 8.40 2.66
C LYS A 20 -4.63 7.74 1.41
N VAL A 21 -3.80 7.53 0.39
CA VAL A 21 -4.10 6.79 -0.82
C VAL A 21 -3.17 5.58 -0.87
N PHE A 22 -3.73 4.40 -1.14
CA PHE A 22 -3.03 3.12 -1.03
C PHE A 22 -3.27 2.30 -2.31
N GLU A 23 -2.21 1.63 -2.77
CA GLU A 23 -2.32 0.58 -3.77
C GLU A 23 -2.65 -0.73 -3.04
N VAL A 24 -3.77 -1.36 -3.42
CA VAL A 24 -4.34 -2.52 -2.74
C VAL A 24 -4.47 -3.67 -3.73
N GLU A 25 -3.84 -4.79 -3.40
CA GLU A 25 -3.95 -6.04 -4.15
C GLU A 25 -5.07 -6.91 -3.55
N PHE A 26 -5.95 -7.43 -4.42
CA PHE A 26 -6.97 -8.39 -4.07
C PHE A 26 -6.59 -9.78 -4.58
N SER A 27 -6.59 -10.75 -3.67
CA SER A 27 -6.22 -12.14 -3.95
C SER A 27 -7.36 -13.11 -3.70
N ASP A 28 -7.44 -14.14 -4.53
CA ASP A 28 -8.40 -15.23 -4.35
C ASP A 28 -8.04 -16.10 -3.13
N LEU A 29 -8.87 -17.11 -2.85
CA LEU A 29 -8.64 -18.05 -1.74
C LEU A 29 -7.39 -18.94 -1.93
N ASN A 30 -6.79 -18.94 -3.11
CA ASN A 30 -5.53 -19.64 -3.42
C ASN A 30 -4.32 -18.69 -3.36
N GLY A 31 -4.52 -17.43 -2.95
CA GLY A 31 -3.47 -16.41 -2.91
C GLY A 31 -3.11 -15.82 -4.26
N ARG A 32 -3.92 -16.04 -5.32
CA ARG A 32 -3.68 -15.45 -6.65
C ARG A 32 -4.30 -14.06 -6.73
N ALA A 33 -3.48 -13.06 -7.01
CA ALA A 33 -3.95 -11.71 -7.28
C ALA A 33 -4.85 -11.68 -8.53
N TYR A 34 -6.00 -11.03 -8.43
CA TYR A 34 -6.94 -10.85 -9.55
C TYR A 34 -7.31 -9.39 -9.83
N ALA A 35 -7.01 -8.47 -8.90
CA ALA A 35 -7.20 -7.03 -9.10
C ALA A 35 -6.18 -6.22 -8.27
N ILE A 36 -5.85 -5.03 -8.77
CA ILE A 36 -5.07 -4.03 -8.05
C ILE A 36 -5.82 -2.70 -8.19
N GLU A 37 -6.14 -2.06 -7.07
CA GLU A 37 -6.90 -0.81 -7.06
C GLU A 37 -6.19 0.25 -6.22
N THR A 38 -6.45 1.52 -6.54
CA THR A 38 -6.01 2.66 -5.73
C THR A 38 -7.18 3.11 -4.85
N LEU A 39 -7.07 2.91 -3.55
CA LEU A 39 -8.13 3.20 -2.58
C LEU A 39 -7.73 4.30 -1.59
N THR A 40 -8.70 5.09 -1.17
CA THR A 40 -8.53 6.07 -0.10
C THR A 40 -8.75 5.43 1.27
N GLU A 41 -8.22 6.04 2.35
CA GLU A 41 -8.42 5.56 3.73
C GLU A 41 -9.89 5.32 4.11
N ARG A 42 -10.84 6.04 3.49
CA ARG A 42 -12.28 5.92 3.78
C ARG A 42 -12.91 4.65 3.22
N GLN A 43 -12.24 4.01 2.26
CA GLN A 43 -12.68 2.77 1.62
C GLN A 43 -12.03 1.54 2.27
N LEU A 44 -11.15 1.75 3.26
CA LEU A 44 -10.41 0.70 3.95
C LEU A 44 -10.93 0.53 5.37
N MET A 45 -10.97 -0.71 5.84
CA MET A 45 -11.21 -1.01 7.26
C MET A 45 -9.87 -1.10 8.00
N VAL A 46 -9.76 -0.38 9.11
CA VAL A 46 -8.62 -0.53 10.02
C VAL A 46 -8.84 -1.77 10.87
N LEU A 47 -7.98 -2.76 10.71
CA LEU A 47 -7.99 -3.97 11.53
C LEU A 47 -7.20 -3.73 12.82
N TYR A 48 -7.84 -4.01 13.95
CA TYR A 48 -7.17 -4.04 15.24
C TYR A 48 -6.77 -5.47 15.57
N HIS A 49 -5.50 -5.67 15.91
CA HIS A 49 -5.08 -6.94 16.47
C HIS A 49 -5.60 -7.05 17.91
N HIS A 50 -6.54 -7.96 18.13
CA HIS A 50 -7.01 -8.33 19.46
C HIS A 50 -6.81 -9.84 19.66
N PRO A 51 -5.87 -10.26 20.51
CA PRO A 51 -5.67 -11.68 20.77
C PRO A 51 -6.91 -12.26 21.48
N ILE A 52 -7.44 -13.35 20.95
CA ILE A 52 -8.51 -14.10 21.63
C ILE A 52 -7.85 -14.84 22.80
N GLN A 53 -8.31 -14.57 24.03
CA GLN A 53 -7.80 -15.28 25.20
C GLN A 53 -8.31 -16.73 25.15
N GLU A 54 -7.39 -17.70 25.21
CA GLU A 54 -7.66 -19.14 25.08
C GLU A 54 -8.78 -19.66 25.99
N ARG A 55 -9.02 -19.00 27.14
CA ARG A 55 -10.07 -19.36 28.10
C ARG A 55 -11.50 -19.20 27.56
N GLN A 56 -11.72 -18.43 26.49
CA GLN A 56 -13.05 -18.28 25.87
C GLN A 56 -13.41 -19.41 24.89
N LEU A 57 -12.47 -20.28 24.51
CA LEU A 57 -12.71 -21.35 23.53
C LEU A 57 -13.24 -22.65 24.14
N VAL A 58 -13.37 -22.74 25.46
CA VAL A 58 -13.78 -23.96 26.19
C VAL A 58 -15.25 -23.99 26.63
N SER A 59 -16.10 -23.14 26.04
CA SER A 59 -17.55 -23.23 26.25
C SER A 59 -18.31 -23.27 24.91
N ALA A 60 -18.43 -24.47 24.35
CA ALA A 60 -19.42 -24.83 23.34
C ALA A 60 -19.91 -26.25 23.63
#